data_AF-A0A258UVN2-F1
#
_entry.id   AF-A0A258UVN2-F1
#
_cell.length_a   1.000
_cell.length_b   1.000
_cell.length_c   1.000
_cell.angle_alpha   90.00
_cell.angle_beta   90.00
_cell.angle_gamma   90.00
#
_symmetry.space_group_name_H-M   'P 1'
#
loop_
_entity.id
_entity.type
_entity.pdbx_description
1 polymer ?
#
loop_
_entity_poly.entity_id
_entity_poly.type
_entity_poly.pdbx_seq_one_letter_code
_entity_poly.pdbx_strand_id
1 'polypeptide(L)' 'MSSKRLDKISDYRRHGFDLQVRCRCGHVGKIDAMALTMRRLADRKSLDMGLLARDLRCSQCGGRDVTCGPI' A
#
# COMPACT_ATOMS: atom_id res chain seq x y z
N MET A 1 -9.78 -22.11 7.47
CA MET A 1 -9.82 -21.19 6.31
C MET A 1 -8.58 -20.31 6.35
N SER A 2 -7.59 -20.60 5.49
CA SER A 2 -6.35 -19.83 5.44
C SER A 2 -6.62 -18.54 4.67
N SER A 3 -7.02 -17.48 5.38
CA SER A 3 -7.14 -16.14 4.81
C SER A 3 -5.80 -15.80 4.16
N LYS A 4 -5.76 -15.65 2.83
CA LYS A 4 -4.59 -15.14 2.11
C LYS A 4 -4.34 -13.73 2.62
N ARG A 5 -3.58 -13.63 3.71
CA ARG A 5 -3.18 -12.42 4.38
C ARG A 5 -2.21 -11.70 3.45
N LEU A 6 -2.75 -10.86 2.58
CA LEU A 6 -2.01 -9.87 1.80
C LEU A 6 -1.53 -8.75 2.75
N ASP A 7 -0.89 -9.15 3.84
CA ASP A 7 -0.40 -8.26 4.89
C ASP A 7 0.89 -7.56 4.43
N LYS A 8 1.52 -8.02 3.34
CA LYS A 8 2.79 -7.48 2.84
C LYS A 8 2.70 -7.09 1.37
N ILE A 9 3.32 -5.96 1.03
CA ILE A 9 3.45 -5.48 -0.36
C ILE A 9 4.21 -6.50 -1.22
N SER A 10 5.09 -7.29 -0.61
CA SER A 10 5.81 -8.37 -1.30
C SER A 10 4.89 -9.43 -1.91
N ASP A 11 3.71 -9.67 -1.33
CA ASP A 11 2.75 -10.63 -1.88
C ASP A 11 2.01 -10.05 -3.09
N TYR A 12 1.69 -8.75 -3.06
CA TYR A 12 1.18 -8.03 -4.24
C TYR A 12 2.17 -8.08 -5.40
N ARG A 13 3.47 -7.88 -5.12
CA ARG A 13 4.54 -8.03 -6.12
C ARG A 13 4.59 -9.44 -6.70
N ARG A 14 4.46 -10.48 -5.88
CA ARG A 14 4.48 -11.89 -6.35
C ARG A 14 3.34 -12.19 -7.31
N HIS A 15 2.22 -11.51 -7.17
CA HIS A 15 1.04 -11.67 -8.01
C HIS A 15 0.96 -10.68 -9.18
N GLY A 16 1.89 -9.71 -9.26
CA GLY A 16 1.87 -8.68 -10.30
C GLY A 16 0.71 -7.69 -10.15
N PHE A 17 0.12 -7.58 -8.95
CA PHE A 17 -0.95 -6.62 -8.68
C PHE A 17 -0.36 -5.27 -8.28
N ASP A 18 -1.01 -4.22 -8.76
CA ASP A 18 -0.74 -2.86 -8.30
C ASP A 18 -1.52 -2.57 -7.01
N LEU A 19 -1.05 -1.58 -6.27
CA LEU A 19 -1.71 -1.15 -5.04
C LEU A 19 -2.61 0.05 -5.32
N GLN A 20 -3.92 -0.14 -5.19
CA GLN A 20 -4.85 0.97 -5.16
C GLN A 20 -4.98 1.48 -3.72
N VAL A 21 -4.83 2.80 -3.55
CA VAL A 21 -4.98 3.49 -2.26
C VAL A 21 -6.12 4.48 -2.40
N ARG A 22 -7.17 4.30 -1.60
CA ARG A 22 -8.32 5.20 -1.54
C ARG A 22 -8.35 5.90 -0.19
N CYS A 23 -8.29 7.22 -0.21
CA CYS A 23 -8.53 8.02 0.98
C CYS A 23 -10.04 8.21 1.20
N ARG A 24 -10.43 8.37 2.47
CA ARG A 24 -11.81 8.70 2.86
C ARG A 24 -12.35 9.99 2.23
N CYS A 25 -11.48 10.94 1.84
CA CYS A 25 -11.90 12.14 1.12
C CYS A 25 -12.38 11.88 -0.32
N GLY A 26 -12.26 10.65 -0.82
CA GLY A 26 -12.60 10.27 -2.19
C GLY A 26 -11.41 10.23 -3.15
N HIS A 27 -10.22 10.66 -2.70
CA HIS A 27 -9.00 10.59 -3.50
C HIS A 27 -8.57 9.13 -3.71
N VAL A 28 -8.39 8.72 -4.96
CA VAL A 28 -7.87 7.39 -5.33
C VAL A 28 -6.54 7.56 -6.02
N GLY A 29 -5.51 6.94 -5.47
CA GLY A 29 -4.17 6.85 -6.06
C GLY A 29 -3.87 5.41 -6.45
N LYS A 30 -3.20 5.23 -7.58
CA LYS A 30 -2.60 3.96 -7.97
C LYS A 30 -1.10 4.02 -7.68
N ILE A 31 -0.59 3.03 -6.95
CA ILE A 31 0.81 2.92 -6.59
C ILE A 31 1.32 1.60 -7.15
N ASP A 32 2.40 1.66 -7.93
CA ASP A 32 3.13 0.49 -8.38
C ASP A 32 3.74 -0.23 -7.16
N ALA A 33 3.30 -1.47 -6.93
CA ALA A 33 3.74 -2.28 -5.79
C ALA A 33 5.24 -2.60 -5.86
N MET A 34 5.81 -2.76 -7.05
CA MET A 34 7.23 -3.00 -7.27
C MET A 34 8.05 -1.75 -6.90
N ALA A 35 7.68 -0.59 -7.43
CA ALA A 35 8.37 0.67 -7.13
C ALA A 35 8.31 1.00 -5.64
N LEU A 36 7.15 0.78 -5.01
CA LEU A 36 6.93 1.00 -3.58
C LEU A 36 7.78 0.03 -2.72
N THR A 37 7.84 -1.24 -3.12
CA THR A 37 8.66 -2.25 -2.45
C THR A 37 10.14 -1.89 -2.53
N MET A 38 10.64 -1.52 -3.71
CA MET A 38 12.05 -1.12 -3.88
C MET A 38 12.39 0.12 -3.04
N ARG A 39 11.52 1.14 -3.03
CA ARG A 39 11.72 2.35 -2.19
C ARG A 39 11.76 2.01 -0.71
N ARG A 40 10.85 1.16 -0.22
CA ARG A 40 10.85 0.74 1.20
C ARG A 40 12.06 -0.10 1.57
N LEU A 41 12.50 -0.99 0.69
CA LEU A 41 13.73 -1.75 0.87
C LEU A 41 14.95 -0.82 0.95
N ALA A 42 15.04 0.18 0.07
CA ALA A 42 16.09 1.18 0.09
C ALA A 42 16.09 1.98 1.40
N ASP A 43 14.90 2.37 1.88
CA ASP A 43 14.70 3.07 3.16
C ASP A 43 14.84 2.15 4.40
N ARG A 44 15.10 0.84 4.22
CA ARG A 44 15.05 -0.19 5.27
C ARG A 44 13.75 -0.18 6.10
N LYS A 45 12.64 0.19 5.48
CA LYS A 45 11.31 0.19 6.10
C LYS A 45 10.59 -1.13 5.92
N SER A 46 9.73 -1.47 6.88
CA SER A 46 8.89 -2.66 6.83
C SER A 46 7.96 -2.64 5.60
N LEU A 47 7.80 -3.80 4.97
CA LEU A 47 6.93 -4.04 3.82
C LEU A 47 5.48 -4.39 4.22
N ASP A 48 5.17 -4.32 5.52
CA ASP A 48 3.85 -4.60 6.06
C ASP A 48 2.86 -3.50 5.64
N MET A 49 1.75 -3.92 5.04
CA MET A 49 0.64 -3.09 4.58
C MET A 49 0.02 -2.25 5.71
N GLY A 50 -0.04 -2.79 6.93
CA GLY A 50 -0.55 -2.05 8.09
C GLY A 50 0.34 -0.86 8.47
N LEU A 51 1.66 -0.99 8.34
CA LEU A 51 2.61 0.11 8.56
C LEU A 51 2.62 1.05 7.36
N LEU A 52 2.54 0.52 6.14
CA LEU A 52 2.40 1.32 4.93
C LEU A 52 1.18 2.24 5.00
N ALA A 53 0.00 1.72 5.33
CA ALA A 53 -1.24 2.49 5.43
C ALA A 53 -1.13 3.63 6.46
N ARG A 54 -0.39 3.41 7.57
CA ARG A 54 -0.14 4.45 8.58
C ARG A 54 0.80 5.56 8.12
N ASP A 55 1.80 5.21 7.30
CA ASP A 55 2.77 6.17 6.75
C ASP A 55 2.20 6.93 5.54
N LEU A 56 1.22 6.35 4.84
CA LEU A 56 0.58 6.96 3.70
C LEU A 56 -0.24 8.18 4.13
N ARG A 57 -0.02 9.28 3.43
CA ARG A 57 -0.75 10.53 3.61
C ARG A 57 -1.40 10.90 2.28
N CYS A 58 -2.68 11.24 2.33
CA CYS A 58 -3.36 11.77 1.16
C CYS A 58 -2.76 13.13 0.78
N SER A 59 -2.35 13.29 -0.48
CA SER A 59 -1.86 14.56 -1.01
C SER A 59 -2.93 15.65 -1.03
N GLN A 60 -4.20 15.27 -1.12
CA GLN A 60 -5.32 16.21 -1.25
C GLN A 60 -5.83 16.72 0.10
N CYS A 61 -6.03 15.85 1.09
CA CYS A 61 -6.60 16.23 2.39
C CYS A 61 -5.61 16.13 3.56
N GLY A 62 -4.41 15.57 3.37
CA GLY A 62 -3.42 15.36 4.44
C GLY A 62 -3.78 14.26 5.45
N GLY A 63 -4.94 13.61 5.29
CA GLY A 63 -5.39 12.50 6.12
C GLY A 63 -4.56 11.23 5.93
N ARG A 64 -4.49 10.42 7.00
CA ARG A 64 -3.81 9.10 7.02
C ARG A 64 -4.78 7.92 7.00
N ASP A 65 -6.07 8.22 6.93
CA ASP A 65 -7.13 7.22 6.86
C ASP A 65 -7.32 6.80 5.40
N VAL A 66 -6.51 5.83 4.98
CA VAL A 66 -6.47 5.30 3.62
C VAL A 66 -6.75 3.79 3.62
N THR A 67 -7.64 3.38 2.72
CA THR A 67 -7.92 1.98 2.43
C THR A 67 -7.03 1.53 1.28
N CYS A 68 -6.28 0.46 1.47
CA CYS A 68 -5.42 -0.11 0.43
C CYS A 68 -6.03 -1.43 -0.06
N GLY A 69 -6.01 -1.67 -1.37
CA GLY A 69 -6.48 -2.92 -1.97
C GLY A 69 -5.75 -3.25 -3.26
N PRO A 70 -5.78 -4.52 -3.70
CA PRO A 70 -5.27 -4.92 -5.01
C PRO A 70 -6.16 -4.36 -6.13
N ILE A 71 -5.56 -4.02 -7.26
CA ILE A 71 -6.25 -3.73 -8.53
C ILE A 71 -5.73 -4.62 -9.65
#